data_AF-A0A937TZ13-F1
#
_entry.id   AF-A0A937TZ13-F1
#
_cell.length_a   1.000
_cell.length_b   1.000
_cell.length_c   1.000
_cell.angle_alpha   90.00
_cell.angle_beta   90.00
_cell.angle_gamma   90.00
#
_symmetry.space_group_name_H-M   'P 1'
#
loop_
_entity.id
_entity.type
_entity.pdbx_description
1 polymer ?
#
loop_
_entity_poly.entity_id
_entity_poly.type
_entity_poly.pdbx_seq_one_letter_code
_entity_poly.pdbx_strand_id
1 'polypeptide(L)'
;MSRSNWIKVIVTIIVLAIIAVLAYMRWYPSEQWGVGDLRAAERSYCINRISGIVETWLASRKDANNYIEGGGRMKESYVTLLVIDTAENAIWIEDGGQVRQGCRGELPAKMGWTFYRSTPDGCTELPGRTRLKIRGYYAGYHDGEQFHLVGTGRGWAQIDYYFNAVSKNSYGSYSQPFVRRPYHAGYKRTEKSYPSLVLTESEYRQHLASLPAADPNHLVAQSRLDRNRVSFRKVEKLLYQQIGKRVADEGFAVRHISITPGPDYTAAQANVGIIRSGLLHTYLRGRYCGAAYVQIDHLGNDTWYASTCVHPRSPSRNTPPDFNLEFLARPTEKLPRSQRKSLMKKGREIQGPAATASKYVVALSGGVTVEFLGLCEHPDVGGKWWGPDGAALECAAYLAPEVHDLVDEDTKLYNIAWRIRGPKSVRASVTDIHLEGARSSYSGTILDRYGNKMTRDFRAETRAFEKSRKATALEATIKLAAGQSHRIKFENISLIPNQDPGFKIQLQN
;
A
#
# COMPACT_ATOMS: atom_id res chain seq x y z
N MET A 1 -5.77 -55.16 -43.56
CA MET A 1 -6.57 -53.92 -43.45
C MET A 1 -6.35 -53.06 -44.68
N SER A 2 -7.41 -52.50 -45.27
CA SER A 2 -7.26 -51.56 -46.39
C SER A 2 -6.63 -50.24 -45.93
N ARG A 3 -5.97 -49.51 -46.84
CA ARG A 3 -5.38 -48.19 -46.57
C ARG A 3 -6.38 -47.20 -45.95
N SER A 4 -7.66 -47.32 -46.32
CA SER A 4 -8.78 -46.57 -45.73
C SER A 4 -8.98 -46.87 -44.23
N ASN A 5 -8.86 -48.13 -43.81
CA ASN A 5 -9.02 -48.51 -42.41
C ASN A 5 -7.87 -47.98 -41.54
N TRP A 6 -6.64 -47.96 -42.07
CA TRP A 6 -5.49 -47.36 -41.37
C TRP A 6 -5.65 -45.85 -41.17
N ILE A 7 -6.15 -45.13 -42.19
CA ILE A 7 -6.42 -43.69 -42.06
C ILE A 7 -7.46 -43.42 -40.96
N LYS A 8 -8.55 -44.21 -40.91
CA LYS A 8 -9.57 -44.08 -39.86
C LYS A 8 -8.98 -44.27 -38.45
N VAL A 9 -8.17 -45.31 -38.25
CA VAL A 9 -7.51 -45.57 -36.96
C VAL A 9 -6.60 -44.42 -36.55
N ILE A 10 -5.77 -43.92 -37.47
CA ILE A 10 -4.87 -42.78 -37.19
C ILE A 10 -5.67 -41.53 -36.80
N VAL A 11 -6.73 -41.21 -37.55
CA VAL A 11 -7.60 -40.06 -37.23
C VAL A 11 -8.26 -40.23 -35.87
N THR A 12 -8.77 -41.41 -35.54
CA THR A 12 -9.38 -41.69 -34.23
C THR A 12 -8.38 -41.53 -33.10
N ILE A 13 -7.15 -42.03 -33.24
CA ILE A 13 -6.10 -41.86 -32.23
C ILE A 13 -5.75 -40.39 -32.03
N ILE A 14 -5.63 -39.61 -33.11
CA ILE A 14 -5.38 -38.16 -33.03
C ILE A 14 -6.52 -37.45 -32.31
N VAL A 15 -7.79 -37.77 -32.64
CA VAL A 15 -8.96 -37.17 -31.97
C VAL A 15 -9.00 -37.54 -30.49
N LEU A 16 -8.76 -38.81 -30.14
CA LEU A 16 -8.72 -39.25 -28.75
C LEU A 16 -7.56 -38.60 -27.97
N ALA A 17 -6.39 -38.44 -28.60
CA ALA A 17 -5.27 -37.72 -28.01
C ALA A 17 -5.62 -36.25 -27.80
N ILE A 18 -6.28 -35.58 -28.75
CA ILE A 18 -6.78 -34.21 -28.61
C ILE A 18 -7.81 -34.13 -27.48
N ILE A 19 -8.76 -35.06 -27.39
CA ILE A 19 -9.77 -35.09 -26.31
C ILE A 19 -9.10 -35.34 -24.97
N ALA A 20 -8.17 -36.30 -24.86
CA ALA A 20 -7.44 -36.59 -23.64
C ALA A 20 -6.57 -35.40 -23.23
N VAL A 21 -5.94 -34.71 -24.18
CA VAL A 21 -5.19 -33.48 -23.93
C VAL A 21 -6.13 -32.34 -23.55
N LEU A 22 -7.32 -32.18 -24.14
CA LEU A 22 -8.30 -31.17 -23.74
C LEU A 22 -8.93 -31.48 -22.37
N ALA A 23 -9.23 -32.74 -22.08
CA ALA A 23 -9.74 -33.20 -20.80
C ALA A 23 -8.67 -33.08 -19.72
N TYR A 24 -7.44 -33.51 -20.01
CA TYR A 24 -6.28 -33.27 -19.18
C TYR A 24 -6.00 -31.77 -19.07
N MET A 25 -6.17 -30.91 -20.07
CA MET A 25 -5.94 -29.47 -19.89
C MET A 25 -7.08 -28.78 -19.14
N ARG A 26 -8.30 -29.34 -19.20
CA ARG A 26 -9.44 -28.93 -18.38
C ARG A 26 -9.30 -29.42 -16.94
N TRP A 27 -8.62 -30.55 -16.73
CA TRP A 27 -8.52 -31.24 -15.45
C TRP A 27 -7.18 -31.06 -14.75
N TYR A 28 -6.09 -30.91 -15.51
CA TYR A 28 -4.76 -30.55 -15.06
C TYR A 28 -4.97 -29.23 -14.39
N PRO A 29 -4.93 -29.22 -13.05
CA PRO A 29 -5.11 -28.01 -12.30
C PRO A 29 -3.93 -27.20 -12.76
N SER A 30 -4.18 -26.22 -13.62
CA SER A 30 -3.18 -25.22 -13.89
C SER A 30 -2.70 -24.83 -12.50
N GLU A 31 -1.43 -25.05 -12.18
CA GLU A 31 -0.82 -24.72 -10.87
C GLU A 31 -1.01 -23.23 -10.52
N GLN A 32 -1.67 -22.48 -11.39
CA GLN A 32 -2.43 -21.27 -11.15
C GLN A 32 -3.39 -21.46 -9.96
N TRP A 33 -2.93 -21.06 -8.78
CA TRP A 33 -3.69 -20.22 -7.86
C TRP A 33 -5.21 -20.48 -7.85
N GLY A 34 -5.65 -21.52 -7.14
CA GLY A 34 -7.04 -21.72 -6.73
C GLY A 34 -8.00 -22.20 -7.83
N VAL A 35 -8.21 -23.51 -7.92
CA VAL A 35 -9.41 -24.09 -8.52
C VAL A 35 -10.56 -23.79 -7.56
N GLY A 36 -11.53 -22.94 -7.91
CA GLY A 36 -12.71 -22.67 -7.08
C GLY A 36 -13.60 -21.55 -7.59
N ASP A 37 -14.70 -21.26 -6.89
CA ASP A 37 -15.79 -20.37 -7.35
C ASP A 37 -15.42 -18.88 -7.48
N LEU A 38 -14.24 -18.47 -7.01
CA LEU A 38 -13.78 -17.08 -7.06
C LEU A 38 -12.91 -16.83 -8.28
N ARG A 39 -13.08 -15.68 -8.94
CA ARG A 39 -12.17 -15.22 -10.00
C ARG A 39 -10.82 -14.80 -9.40
N ALA A 40 -9.74 -14.81 -10.19
CA ALA A 40 -8.41 -14.40 -9.74
C ALA A 40 -8.40 -13.00 -9.09
N ALA A 41 -9.13 -12.05 -9.67
CA ALA A 41 -9.28 -10.70 -9.12
C ALA A 41 -9.99 -10.67 -7.76
N GLU A 42 -11.03 -11.50 -7.56
CA GLU A 42 -11.77 -11.59 -6.28
C GLU A 42 -10.89 -12.20 -5.20
N ARG A 43 -10.11 -13.23 -5.54
CA ARG A 43 -9.12 -13.80 -4.63
C ARG A 43 -8.06 -12.77 -4.23
N SER A 44 -7.45 -12.08 -5.20
CA SER A 44 -6.49 -11.02 -4.92
C SER A 44 -7.08 -9.92 -4.04
N TYR A 45 -8.34 -9.51 -4.27
CA TYR A 45 -9.04 -8.55 -3.41
C TYR A 45 -9.11 -9.06 -1.96
N CYS A 46 -9.64 -10.26 -1.73
CA CYS A 46 -9.80 -10.80 -0.38
C CYS A 46 -8.44 -10.92 0.33
N ILE A 47 -7.42 -11.46 -0.34
CA ILE A 47 -6.08 -11.62 0.24
C ILE A 47 -5.51 -10.27 0.68
N ASN A 48 -5.45 -9.31 -0.24
CA ASN A 48 -4.84 -8.01 0.06
C ASN A 48 -5.67 -7.25 1.10
N ARG A 49 -7.00 -7.45 1.12
CA ARG A 49 -7.86 -6.83 2.12
C ARG A 49 -7.61 -7.38 3.51
N ILE A 50 -7.58 -8.69 3.67
CA ILE A 50 -7.33 -9.34 4.96
C ILE A 50 -5.91 -9.02 5.43
N SER A 51 -4.89 -9.14 4.55
CA SER A 51 -3.51 -8.74 4.86
C SER A 51 -3.42 -7.28 5.29
N GLY A 52 -4.06 -6.35 4.57
CA GLY A 52 -4.05 -4.94 4.94
C GLY A 52 -4.70 -4.64 6.29
N ILE A 53 -5.75 -5.38 6.68
CA ILE A 53 -6.37 -5.28 8.01
C ILE A 53 -5.40 -5.78 9.08
N VAL A 54 -4.76 -6.93 8.86
CA VAL A 54 -3.78 -7.49 9.79
C VAL A 54 -2.56 -6.58 9.94
N GLU A 55 -2.02 -6.05 8.84
CA GLU A 55 -0.91 -5.11 8.85
C GLU A 55 -1.28 -3.81 9.58
N THR A 56 -2.51 -3.30 9.38
CA THR A 56 -3.01 -2.12 10.09
C THR A 56 -3.10 -2.38 11.60
N TRP A 57 -3.59 -3.56 11.98
CA TRP A 57 -3.64 -3.97 13.38
C TRP A 57 -2.24 -4.05 14.01
N LEU A 58 -1.30 -4.70 13.31
CA LEU A 58 0.09 -4.79 13.76
C LEU A 58 0.78 -3.42 13.82
N ALA A 59 0.44 -2.49 12.91
CA ALA A 59 0.97 -1.13 12.92
C ALA A 59 0.53 -0.35 14.16
N SER A 60 -0.70 -0.57 14.65
CA SER A 60 -1.19 0.04 15.89
C SER A 60 -0.41 -0.39 17.15
N ARG A 61 0.45 -1.41 17.06
CA ARG A 61 1.47 -1.70 18.09
C ARG A 61 2.45 -0.54 18.28
N LYS A 62 2.81 0.15 17.19
CA LYS A 62 3.75 1.28 17.27
C LYS A 62 3.13 2.46 18.01
N ASP A 63 1.86 2.74 17.76
CA ASP A 63 1.11 3.79 18.46
C ASP A 63 1.07 3.49 19.97
N ALA A 64 0.90 2.22 20.33
CA ALA A 64 0.97 1.77 21.73
C ALA A 64 2.39 1.86 22.36
N ASN A 65 3.48 1.91 21.57
CA ASN A 65 4.84 2.10 22.11
C ASN A 65 5.04 3.50 22.72
N ASN A 66 4.29 4.51 22.28
CA ASN A 66 4.44 5.87 22.80
C ASN A 66 3.88 6.00 24.24
N TYR A 67 3.15 4.99 24.72
CA TYR A 67 2.64 4.87 26.10
C TYR A 67 3.57 4.07 27.03
N ILE A 68 4.88 4.07 26.79
CA ILE A 68 5.85 3.51 27.73
C ILE A 68 6.05 4.50 28.88
N GLU A 69 5.28 4.34 29.96
CA GLU A 69 5.60 4.96 31.25
C GLU A 69 6.96 4.43 31.73
N GLY A 70 7.99 5.29 31.76
CA GLY A 70 9.18 5.32 32.65
C GLY A 70 10.02 4.06 32.97
N GLY A 71 9.59 2.86 32.60
CA GLY A 71 10.12 1.58 33.11
C GLY A 71 10.25 0.49 32.04
N GLY A 72 10.12 0.85 30.75
CA GLY A 72 10.47 -0.02 29.63
C GLY A 72 9.63 -1.29 29.45
N ARG A 73 8.57 -1.51 30.24
CA ARG A 73 7.66 -2.65 30.05
C ARG A 73 6.37 -2.15 29.41
N MET A 74 6.16 -2.48 28.14
CA MET A 74 4.86 -2.28 27.51
C MET A 74 3.83 -3.17 28.24
N LYS A 75 2.81 -2.56 28.87
CA LYS A 75 1.61 -3.28 29.29
C LYS A 75 0.97 -3.91 28.04
N GLU A 76 0.37 -5.09 28.17
CA GLU A 76 -0.43 -5.65 27.08
C GLU A 76 -1.43 -4.59 26.61
N SER A 77 -1.38 -4.24 25.33
CA SER A 77 -2.33 -3.30 24.77
C SER A 77 -3.59 -4.07 24.41
N TYR A 78 -4.60 -3.89 25.25
CA TYR A 78 -5.96 -4.35 25.00
C TYR A 78 -6.76 -3.33 24.16
N VAL A 79 -6.17 -2.16 23.88
CA VAL A 79 -6.83 -1.04 23.20
C VAL A 79 -7.30 -1.42 21.81
N THR A 80 -6.50 -2.19 21.07
CA THR A 80 -6.79 -2.56 19.68
C THR A 80 -6.78 -4.08 19.49
N LEU A 81 -7.91 -4.64 19.07
CA LEU A 81 -8.08 -6.08 18.86
C LEU A 81 -8.29 -6.39 17.37
N LEU A 82 -7.74 -7.52 16.92
CA LEU A 82 -8.10 -8.11 15.64
C LEU A 82 -9.18 -9.15 15.87
N VAL A 83 -10.33 -8.98 15.23
CA VAL A 83 -11.47 -9.88 15.36
C VAL A 83 -11.64 -10.66 14.08
N ILE A 84 -11.72 -11.99 14.21
CA ILE A 84 -11.99 -12.92 13.14
C ILE A 84 -13.30 -13.62 13.47
N ASP A 85 -14.31 -13.40 12.64
CA ASP A 85 -15.64 -14.01 12.78
C ASP A 85 -15.94 -14.85 11.55
N THR A 86 -15.71 -16.15 11.69
CA THR A 86 -15.96 -17.15 10.64
C THR A 86 -17.45 -17.41 10.42
N ALA A 87 -18.32 -17.08 11.38
CA ALA A 87 -19.77 -17.19 11.21
C ALA A 87 -20.32 -16.00 10.40
N GLU A 88 -19.83 -14.79 10.65
CA GLU A 88 -20.15 -13.60 9.86
C GLU A 88 -19.34 -13.51 8.55
N ASN A 89 -18.40 -14.43 8.31
CA ASN A 89 -17.44 -14.36 7.21
C ASN A 89 -16.75 -12.99 7.16
N ALA A 90 -16.18 -12.54 8.27
CA ALA A 90 -15.59 -11.22 8.36
C ALA A 90 -14.36 -11.16 9.28
N ILE A 91 -13.51 -10.17 9.01
CA ILE A 91 -12.36 -9.80 9.83
C ILE A 91 -12.39 -8.29 10.06
N TRP A 92 -12.11 -7.81 11.27
CA TRP A 92 -12.02 -6.38 11.53
C TRP A 92 -11.11 -6.02 12.68
N ILE A 93 -10.87 -4.73 12.84
CA ILE A 93 -10.20 -4.17 14.02
C ILE A 93 -11.27 -3.57 14.94
N GLU A 94 -11.22 -3.92 16.22
CA GLU A 94 -11.94 -3.23 17.28
C GLU A 94 -11.00 -2.27 18.01
N ASP A 95 -11.49 -1.07 18.32
CA ASP A 95 -10.84 -0.07 19.14
C ASP A 95 -11.84 0.38 20.21
N GLY A 96 -11.50 0.14 21.48
CA GLY A 96 -12.41 0.39 22.60
C GLY A 96 -13.77 -0.30 22.51
N GLY A 97 -13.82 -1.50 21.91
CA GLY A 97 -15.05 -2.27 21.69
C GLY A 97 -15.90 -1.83 20.50
N GLN A 98 -15.46 -0.82 19.73
CA GLN A 98 -16.14 -0.37 18.51
C GLN A 98 -15.36 -0.82 17.27
N VAL A 99 -16.08 -1.14 16.18
CA VAL A 99 -15.43 -1.48 14.91
C VAL A 99 -14.74 -0.23 14.35
N ARG A 100 -13.42 -0.30 14.19
CA ARG A 100 -12.63 0.80 13.63
C ARG A 100 -13.04 1.05 12.18
N GLN A 101 -13.41 2.29 11.87
CA GLN A 101 -13.94 2.65 10.55
C GLN A 101 -12.96 2.29 9.43
N GLY A 102 -13.47 1.64 8.37
CA GLY A 102 -12.65 1.23 7.23
C GLY A 102 -11.70 0.05 7.50
N CYS A 103 -11.74 -0.56 8.68
CA CYS A 103 -10.92 -1.72 9.04
C CYS A 103 -11.71 -3.04 9.07
N ARG A 104 -12.92 -3.11 8.50
CA ARG A 104 -13.69 -4.34 8.30
C ARG A 104 -13.53 -4.90 6.88
N GLY A 105 -13.29 -6.20 6.75
CA GLY A 105 -13.15 -6.94 5.51
C GLY A 105 -14.04 -8.18 5.51
N GLU A 106 -14.64 -8.47 4.36
CA GLU A 106 -15.45 -9.66 4.15
C GLU A 106 -14.55 -10.83 3.70
N LEU A 107 -14.77 -11.99 4.30
CA LEU A 107 -14.33 -13.27 3.79
C LEU A 107 -15.30 -13.73 2.69
N PRO A 108 -14.83 -14.44 1.66
CA PRO A 108 -15.68 -15.03 0.63
C PRO A 108 -16.83 -15.88 1.20
N ALA A 109 -18.08 -15.42 1.03
CA ALA A 109 -19.27 -16.10 1.55
C ALA A 109 -19.55 -17.49 0.94
N LYS A 110 -18.94 -17.82 -0.20
CA LYS A 110 -19.06 -19.13 -0.85
C LYS A 110 -18.11 -20.19 -0.26
N MET A 111 -17.27 -19.81 0.70
CA MET A 111 -16.31 -20.69 1.37
C MET A 111 -16.73 -20.85 2.82
N GLY A 112 -16.63 -22.07 3.36
CA GLY A 112 -16.75 -22.29 4.80
C GLY A 112 -15.41 -21.96 5.45
N TRP A 113 -15.37 -21.08 6.45
CA TRP A 113 -14.13 -20.68 7.09
C TRP A 113 -13.96 -21.34 8.45
N THR A 114 -12.75 -21.82 8.72
CA THR A 114 -12.36 -22.35 10.02
C THR A 114 -11.07 -21.66 10.45
N PHE A 115 -11.02 -21.25 11.73
CA PHE A 115 -9.87 -20.57 12.29
C PHE A 115 -9.15 -21.48 13.27
N TYR A 116 -7.86 -21.71 13.07
CA TYR A 116 -7.04 -22.59 13.89
C TYR A 116 -5.93 -21.83 14.59
N ARG A 117 -5.56 -22.32 15.76
CA ARG A 117 -4.36 -21.94 16.51
C ARG A 117 -3.44 -23.14 16.60
N SER A 118 -2.20 -22.98 16.14
CA SER A 118 -1.15 -23.97 16.31
C SER A 118 -0.16 -23.53 17.39
N THR A 119 0.11 -24.39 18.36
CA THR A 119 1.11 -24.23 19.40
C THR A 119 2.06 -25.44 19.42
N PRO A 120 3.15 -25.42 20.21
CA PRO A 120 3.95 -26.62 20.44
C PRO A 120 3.15 -27.81 20.96
N ASP A 121 2.02 -27.57 21.65
CA ASP A 121 1.18 -28.61 22.24
C ASP A 121 0.14 -29.18 21.26
N GLY A 122 -0.08 -28.55 20.09
CA GLY A 122 -0.99 -29.04 19.07
C GLY A 122 -1.67 -27.95 18.25
N CYS A 123 -2.58 -28.37 17.37
CA CYS A 123 -3.42 -27.48 16.57
C CYS A 123 -4.87 -27.59 17.04
N THR A 124 -5.46 -26.46 17.43
CA THR A 124 -6.82 -26.39 17.99
C THR A 124 -7.67 -25.47 17.15
N GLU A 125 -8.88 -25.90 16.82
CA GLU A 125 -9.91 -25.06 16.20
C GLU A 125 -10.41 -24.02 17.20
N LEU A 126 -10.50 -22.77 16.76
CA LEU A 126 -10.95 -21.64 17.56
C LEU A 126 -12.44 -21.36 17.33
N PRO A 127 -13.13 -20.76 18.32
CA PRO A 127 -14.54 -20.41 18.20
C PRO A 127 -14.85 -19.51 17.01
N GLY A 128 -16.11 -19.55 16.56
CA GLY A 128 -16.62 -18.81 15.40
C GLY A 128 -16.20 -17.34 15.38
N ARG A 129 -16.32 -16.65 16.53
CA ARG A 129 -15.79 -15.31 16.77
C ARG A 129 -14.61 -15.37 17.73
N THR A 130 -13.44 -14.96 17.25
CA THR A 130 -12.21 -14.92 18.03
C THR A 130 -11.59 -13.52 18.00
N ARG A 131 -11.12 -13.04 19.16
CA ARG A 131 -10.40 -11.76 19.28
C ARG A 131 -8.94 -12.01 19.63
N LEU A 132 -8.04 -11.31 18.93
CA LEU A 132 -6.60 -11.38 19.15
C LEU A 132 -6.11 -10.02 19.69
N LYS A 133 -5.31 -10.04 20.76
CA LYS A 133 -4.64 -8.86 21.34
C LYS A 133 -3.20 -8.72 20.84
N ILE A 134 -2.62 -7.52 20.95
CA ILE A 134 -1.23 -7.28 20.57
C ILE A 134 -0.31 -7.57 21.77
N ARG A 135 0.69 -8.44 21.59
CA ARG A 135 1.77 -8.65 22.59
C ARG A 135 2.78 -7.50 22.59
N GLY A 136 3.28 -7.15 23.77
CA GLY A 136 4.25 -6.07 23.96
C GLY A 136 5.58 -6.25 23.21
N TYR A 137 6.37 -5.17 23.05
CA TYR A 137 7.59 -5.09 22.24
C TYR A 137 8.64 -6.19 22.56
N TYR A 138 8.75 -6.60 23.82
CA TYR A 138 9.74 -7.57 24.31
C TYR A 138 9.33 -9.05 24.22
N ALA A 139 8.25 -9.38 23.51
CA ALA A 139 7.92 -10.75 23.13
C ALA A 139 8.87 -11.24 22.00
N GLY A 140 10.19 -11.10 22.17
CA GLY A 140 11.18 -11.48 21.17
C GLY A 140 11.12 -12.97 20.83
N TYR A 141 11.19 -13.30 19.54
CA TYR A 141 11.44 -14.66 19.02
C TYR A 141 10.63 -15.79 19.67
N HIS A 142 9.32 -15.62 19.85
CA HIS A 142 8.48 -16.71 20.35
C HIS A 142 7.87 -17.50 19.19
N ASP A 143 8.44 -18.67 18.94
CA ASP A 143 7.94 -19.70 18.02
C ASP A 143 6.75 -20.46 18.65
N GLY A 144 5.79 -19.77 19.26
CA GLY A 144 4.80 -20.38 20.16
C GLY A 144 3.36 -20.45 19.64
N GLU A 145 2.91 -19.48 18.87
CA GLU A 145 1.51 -19.43 18.40
C GLU A 145 1.44 -19.01 16.93
N GLN A 146 0.93 -19.90 16.09
CA GLN A 146 0.58 -19.61 14.70
C GLN A 146 -0.93 -19.65 14.54
N PHE A 147 -1.44 -18.85 13.62
CA PHE A 147 -2.88 -18.76 13.37
C PHE A 147 -3.14 -19.02 11.90
N HIS A 148 -4.12 -19.89 11.63
CA HIS A 148 -4.43 -20.33 10.29
C HIS A 148 -5.91 -20.09 10.02
N LEU A 149 -6.21 -19.27 9.02
CA LEU A 149 -7.57 -19.08 8.54
C LEU A 149 -7.75 -19.92 7.27
N VAL A 150 -8.50 -21.01 7.39
CA VAL A 150 -8.65 -22.03 6.34
C VAL A 150 -10.06 -21.97 5.76
N GLY A 151 -10.14 -21.78 4.45
CA GLY A 151 -11.37 -21.86 3.66
C GLY A 151 -11.56 -23.28 3.10
N THR A 152 -12.70 -23.88 3.41
CA THR A 152 -13.17 -25.19 2.96
C THR A 152 -14.25 -25.03 1.88
N GLY A 153 -14.26 -25.93 0.87
CA GLY A 153 -15.22 -25.90 -0.25
C GLY A 153 -14.66 -26.41 -1.58
N ARG A 154 -15.37 -26.14 -2.71
CA ARG A 154 -14.83 -26.32 -4.07
C ARG A 154 -13.79 -25.23 -4.32
N GLY A 155 -12.61 -25.46 -3.77
CA GLY A 155 -11.47 -24.57 -3.81
C GLY A 155 -10.93 -24.30 -2.42
N TRP A 156 -9.69 -24.70 -2.23
CA TRP A 156 -9.01 -24.63 -0.95
C TRP A 156 -8.28 -23.29 -0.89
N ALA A 157 -8.57 -22.53 0.15
CA ALA A 157 -7.89 -21.28 0.46
C ALA A 157 -7.27 -21.43 1.85
N GLN A 158 -6.00 -21.10 1.99
CA GLN A 158 -5.35 -21.04 3.29
C GLN A 158 -4.67 -19.69 3.40
N ILE A 159 -4.90 -19.02 4.52
CA ILE A 159 -4.23 -17.79 4.85
C ILE A 159 -3.54 -18.02 6.20
N ASP A 160 -2.23 -18.17 6.11
CA ASP A 160 -1.37 -18.35 7.28
C ASP A 160 -0.93 -16.98 7.81
N TYR A 161 -1.16 -16.77 9.10
CA TYR A 161 -0.68 -15.60 9.82
C TYR A 161 0.33 -16.02 10.87
N TYR A 162 1.56 -15.55 10.68
CA TYR A 162 2.62 -15.66 11.67
C TYR A 162 2.68 -14.36 12.45
N PHE A 163 2.15 -14.36 13.67
CA PHE A 163 2.30 -13.24 14.60
C PHE A 163 3.62 -13.38 15.39
N ASN A 164 4.74 -13.51 14.67
CA ASN A 164 6.06 -13.51 15.27
C ASN A 164 6.55 -12.06 15.41
N ALA A 165 7.07 -11.69 16.57
CA ALA A 165 7.40 -10.29 16.92
C ALA A 165 8.49 -9.62 16.05
N VAL A 166 9.12 -10.33 15.12
CA VAL A 166 10.33 -9.88 14.40
C VAL A 166 10.11 -9.72 12.89
N SER A 167 9.18 -10.45 12.26
CA SER A 167 8.96 -10.31 10.82
C SER A 167 7.95 -9.20 10.56
N LYS A 168 8.42 -8.08 10.00
CA LYS A 168 7.58 -7.08 9.31
C LYS A 168 6.73 -7.66 8.15
N ASN A 169 6.86 -8.97 7.88
CA ASN A 169 6.28 -9.63 6.73
C ASN A 169 5.31 -10.71 7.24
N SER A 170 4.03 -10.36 7.34
CA SER A 170 2.95 -11.34 7.36
C SER A 170 2.83 -11.91 5.94
N TYR A 171 3.34 -13.11 5.70
CA TYR A 171 3.19 -13.74 4.39
C TYR A 171 1.90 -14.55 4.36
N GLY A 172 0.86 -14.02 3.72
CA GLY A 172 -0.24 -14.85 3.24
C GLY A 172 0.27 -15.73 2.11
N SER A 173 0.56 -17.00 2.39
CA SER A 173 0.91 -18.00 1.38
C SER A 173 -0.29 -18.91 1.13
N TYR A 174 -0.74 -19.02 -0.13
CA TYR A 174 -1.63 -20.09 -0.56
C TYR A 174 -0.74 -21.28 -0.90
N SER A 175 -0.42 -22.09 0.11
CA SER A 175 0.36 -23.29 -0.13
C SER A 175 -0.51 -24.42 -0.73
N GLN A 176 0.17 -25.44 -1.26
CA GLN A 176 -0.38 -26.64 -1.87
C GLN A 176 -1.39 -27.39 -0.96
N PRO A 177 -2.16 -28.37 -1.50
CA PRO A 177 -3.09 -29.18 -0.71
C PRO A 177 -2.46 -29.63 0.61
N PHE A 178 -3.21 -29.40 1.68
CA PHE A 178 -2.80 -29.68 3.05
C PHE A 178 -2.50 -31.18 3.20
N VAL A 179 -1.22 -31.55 3.13
CA VAL A 179 -0.72 -32.61 3.98
C VAL A 179 -0.43 -31.89 5.28
N ARG A 180 -1.19 -32.18 6.35
CA ARG A 180 -0.86 -31.77 7.74
C ARG A 180 0.65 -31.83 7.89
N ARG A 181 1.35 -30.70 7.83
CA ARG A 181 2.71 -30.65 8.33
C ARG A 181 2.53 -30.38 9.80
N PRO A 182 2.60 -31.40 10.69
CA PRO A 182 2.69 -31.12 12.11
C PRO A 182 3.79 -30.09 12.30
N TYR A 183 3.55 -29.14 13.21
CA TYR A 183 4.53 -28.16 13.64
C TYR A 183 5.91 -28.82 13.71
N HIS A 184 6.89 -28.36 12.92
CA HIS A 184 8.23 -28.93 12.95
C HIS A 184 8.82 -28.61 14.33
N ALA A 185 8.68 -29.55 15.26
CA ALA A 185 9.05 -29.49 16.68
C ALA A 185 10.59 -29.47 16.90
N GLY A 186 11.35 -28.83 16.01
CA GLY A 186 12.82 -28.77 16.06
C GLY A 186 13.37 -27.70 17.01
N TYR A 187 12.56 -26.77 17.50
CA TYR A 187 13.02 -25.68 18.36
C TYR A 187 12.78 -25.99 19.85
N LYS A 188 13.87 -26.01 20.63
CA LYS A 188 13.83 -26.25 22.07
C LYS A 188 13.08 -25.12 22.80
N ARG A 189 12.13 -25.54 23.64
CA ARG A 189 11.30 -24.73 24.53
C ARG A 189 12.19 -23.85 25.43
N THR A 190 12.08 -22.52 25.33
CA THR A 190 12.56 -21.63 26.40
C THR A 190 11.41 -21.42 27.39
N GLU A 191 11.62 -21.74 28.67
CA GLU A 191 10.62 -21.91 29.75
C GLU A 191 9.70 -20.73 30.11
N LYS A 192 9.72 -19.60 29.40
CA LYS A 192 8.82 -18.49 29.73
C LYS A 192 7.47 -18.70 29.05
N SER A 193 6.50 -19.19 29.80
CA SER A 193 5.08 -19.20 29.41
C SER A 193 4.60 -17.75 29.29
N TYR A 194 4.20 -17.34 28.08
CA TYR A 194 3.58 -16.04 27.84
C TYR A 194 2.07 -16.21 27.64
N PRO A 195 1.25 -15.24 28.07
CA PRO A 195 -0.20 -15.29 27.91
C PRO A 195 -0.61 -15.34 26.44
N SER A 196 -1.62 -16.14 26.14
CA SER A 196 -2.23 -16.35 24.82
C SER A 196 -2.55 -15.03 24.08
N LEU A 197 -2.39 -14.99 22.75
CA LEU A 197 -2.90 -13.89 21.93
C LEU A 197 -4.43 -13.91 21.83
N VAL A 198 -5.05 -15.09 21.95
CA VAL A 198 -6.51 -15.25 21.98
C VAL A 198 -7.04 -14.69 23.29
N LEU A 199 -7.96 -13.75 23.18
CA LEU A 199 -8.69 -13.15 24.28
C LEU A 199 -9.98 -13.91 24.52
N THR A 200 -10.21 -14.37 25.74
CA THR A 200 -11.48 -14.95 26.16
C THR A 200 -12.56 -13.87 26.25
N GLU A 201 -13.83 -14.27 26.14
CA GLU A 201 -14.95 -13.32 26.26
C GLU A 201 -15.01 -12.67 27.66
N SER A 202 -14.61 -13.38 28.71
CA SER A 202 -14.49 -12.83 30.07
C SER A 202 -13.40 -11.77 30.17
N GLU A 203 -12.20 -12.02 29.63
CA GLU A 203 -11.11 -11.05 29.62
C GLU A 203 -11.49 -9.82 28.79
N TYR A 204 -12.18 -10.02 27.67
CA TYR A 204 -12.69 -8.92 26.84
C TYR A 204 -13.67 -8.02 27.60
N ARG A 205 -14.66 -8.59 28.28
CA ARG A 205 -15.63 -7.81 29.08
C ARG A 205 -14.96 -7.07 30.23
N GLN A 206 -14.04 -7.71 30.94
CA GLN A 206 -13.27 -7.08 32.00
C GLN A 206 -12.46 -5.90 31.45
N HIS A 207 -11.87 -6.06 30.26
CA HIS A 207 -11.16 -4.99 29.60
C HIS A 207 -12.07 -3.82 29.22
N LEU A 208 -13.22 -4.08 28.57
CA LEU A 208 -14.17 -3.03 28.20
C LEU A 208 -14.63 -2.22 29.42
N ALA A 209 -14.83 -2.88 30.57
CA ALA A 209 -15.19 -2.21 31.82
C ALA A 209 -14.07 -1.32 32.39
N SER A 210 -12.81 -1.56 32.03
CA SER A 210 -11.65 -0.78 32.49
C SER A 210 -11.28 0.40 31.60
N LEU A 211 -11.90 0.53 30.43
CA LEU A 211 -11.56 1.60 29.48
C LEU A 211 -12.06 2.96 30.00
N PRO A 212 -11.21 4.01 29.99
CA PRO A 212 -11.68 5.37 30.22
C PRO A 212 -12.65 5.79 29.11
N ALA A 213 -13.54 6.74 29.41
CA ALA A 213 -14.38 7.35 28.39
C ALA A 213 -13.49 7.93 27.26
N ALA A 214 -13.84 7.64 26.00
CA ALA A 214 -13.03 8.04 24.86
C ALA A 214 -12.87 9.58 24.81
N ASP A 215 -11.64 10.07 24.58
CA ASP A 215 -11.38 11.50 24.40
C ASP A 215 -11.99 11.98 23.07
N PRO A 216 -12.98 12.89 23.09
CA PRO A 216 -13.61 13.39 21.88
C PRO A 216 -12.66 14.19 20.97
N ASN A 217 -11.54 14.72 21.47
CA ASN A 217 -10.61 15.55 20.68
C ASN A 217 -9.72 14.75 19.73
N HIS A 218 -9.48 13.47 19.98
CA HIS A 218 -8.67 12.60 19.12
C HIS A 218 -9.33 12.34 17.74
N LEU A 219 -10.61 12.68 17.56
CA LEU A 219 -11.41 12.34 16.37
C LEU A 219 -11.30 13.33 15.20
N VAL A 220 -10.83 14.58 15.42
CA VAL A 220 -10.99 15.66 14.41
C VAL A 220 -10.02 15.53 13.24
N ALA A 221 -8.72 15.29 13.47
CA ALA A 221 -7.72 15.13 12.39
C ALA A 221 -7.88 13.80 11.64
N GLN A 222 -8.37 12.76 12.32
CA GLN A 222 -8.73 11.48 11.72
C GLN A 222 -9.84 11.61 10.67
N SER A 223 -10.73 12.60 10.82
CA SER A 223 -11.93 12.74 9.97
C SER A 223 -11.65 12.84 8.46
N ARG A 224 -10.60 13.55 8.00
CA ARG A 224 -10.32 13.68 6.55
C ARG A 224 -9.72 12.39 5.98
N LEU A 225 -8.70 11.85 6.64
CA LEU A 225 -8.08 10.59 6.23
C LEU A 225 -9.09 9.45 6.25
N ASP A 226 -9.95 9.41 7.26
CA ASP A 226 -11.01 8.40 7.37
C ASP A 226 -12.06 8.57 6.28
N ARG A 227 -12.45 9.80 5.92
CA ARG A 227 -13.32 10.04 4.75
C ARG A 227 -12.69 9.53 3.45
N ASN A 228 -11.41 9.83 3.21
CA ASN A 228 -10.71 9.35 2.01
C ASN A 228 -10.60 7.83 2.01
N ARG A 229 -10.26 7.23 3.15
CA ARG A 229 -10.21 5.78 3.35
C ARG A 229 -11.56 5.15 3.04
N VAL A 230 -12.65 5.66 3.61
CA VAL A 230 -14.02 5.19 3.34
C VAL A 230 -14.35 5.30 1.86
N SER A 231 -14.02 6.42 1.20
CA SER A 231 -14.22 6.60 -0.23
C SER A 231 -13.47 5.54 -1.07
N PHE A 232 -12.18 5.31 -0.77
CA PHE A 232 -11.40 4.26 -1.44
C PHE A 232 -11.99 2.87 -1.21
N ARG A 233 -12.43 2.55 0.01
CA ARG A 233 -13.01 1.24 0.33
C ARG A 233 -14.28 0.95 -0.44
N LYS A 234 -15.10 1.96 -0.75
CA LYS A 234 -16.29 1.79 -1.60
C LYS A 234 -15.95 1.31 -3.01
N VAL A 235 -14.78 1.69 -3.55
CA VAL A 235 -14.36 1.35 -4.91
C VAL A 235 -13.33 0.23 -4.99
N GLU A 236 -12.68 -0.14 -3.90
CA GLU A 236 -11.57 -1.10 -3.91
C GLU A 236 -11.94 -2.41 -4.60
N LYS A 237 -13.03 -3.07 -4.18
CA LYS A 237 -13.51 -4.32 -4.80
C LYS A 237 -13.81 -4.13 -6.29
N LEU A 238 -14.42 -3.01 -6.65
CA LEU A 238 -14.72 -2.66 -8.04
C LEU A 238 -13.45 -2.45 -8.87
N LEU A 239 -12.40 -1.85 -8.32
CA LEU A 239 -11.11 -1.69 -8.99
C LEU A 239 -10.50 -3.05 -9.35
N TYR A 240 -10.47 -4.02 -8.42
CA TYR A 240 -10.01 -5.37 -8.72
C TYR A 240 -10.82 -6.00 -9.86
N GLN A 241 -12.15 -5.90 -9.80
CA GLN A 241 -13.05 -6.44 -10.81
C GLN A 241 -12.84 -5.79 -12.19
N GLN A 242 -12.71 -4.46 -12.25
CA GLN A 242 -12.49 -3.72 -13.50
C GLN A 242 -11.11 -4.01 -14.08
N ILE A 243 -10.04 -4.02 -13.27
CA ILE A 243 -8.70 -4.43 -13.73
C ILE A 243 -8.76 -5.84 -14.31
N GLY A 244 -9.36 -6.80 -13.59
CA GLY A 244 -9.44 -8.17 -14.06
C GLY A 244 -10.25 -8.33 -15.35
N LYS A 245 -11.37 -7.61 -15.48
CA LYS A 245 -12.15 -7.58 -16.71
C LYS A 245 -11.34 -7.01 -17.88
N ARG A 246 -10.69 -5.86 -17.69
CA ARG A 246 -9.92 -5.21 -18.75
C ARG A 246 -8.71 -6.02 -19.19
N VAL A 247 -8.00 -6.65 -18.25
CA VAL A 247 -6.93 -7.61 -18.59
C VAL A 247 -7.45 -8.73 -19.48
N ALA A 248 -8.66 -9.23 -19.23
CA ALA A 248 -9.30 -10.25 -20.05
C ALA A 248 -9.72 -9.73 -21.42
N ASP A 249 -10.29 -8.52 -21.49
CA ASP A 249 -10.66 -7.85 -22.74
C ASP A 249 -9.43 -7.68 -23.68
N GLU A 250 -8.24 -7.48 -23.11
CA GLU A 250 -6.96 -7.38 -23.84
C GLU A 250 -6.33 -8.75 -24.22
N GLY A 251 -7.02 -9.87 -23.99
CA GLY A 251 -6.50 -11.20 -24.35
C GLY A 251 -5.43 -11.74 -23.38
N PHE A 252 -5.46 -11.30 -22.12
CA PHE A 252 -4.62 -11.82 -21.05
C PHE A 252 -5.48 -12.46 -19.95
N ALA A 253 -4.84 -13.22 -19.06
CA ALA A 253 -5.42 -13.65 -17.80
C ALA A 253 -4.63 -13.01 -16.65
N VAL A 254 -5.36 -12.67 -15.59
CA VAL A 254 -4.76 -12.15 -14.36
C VAL A 254 -4.08 -13.29 -13.61
N ARG A 255 -2.79 -13.14 -13.33
CA ARG A 255 -2.05 -14.00 -12.40
C ARG A 255 -2.20 -13.51 -10.95
N HIS A 256 -2.00 -12.22 -10.72
CA HIS A 256 -2.22 -11.57 -9.42
C HIS A 256 -2.50 -10.08 -9.62
N ILE A 257 -3.27 -9.48 -8.71
CA ILE A 257 -3.42 -8.03 -8.58
C ILE A 257 -3.03 -7.64 -7.16
N SER A 258 -2.27 -6.57 -6.99
CA SER A 258 -2.01 -5.95 -5.70
C SER A 258 -2.28 -4.46 -5.79
N ILE A 259 -3.40 -4.01 -5.23
CA ILE A 259 -3.72 -2.59 -5.09
C ILE A 259 -3.24 -2.12 -3.72
N THR A 260 -2.39 -1.09 -3.72
CA THR A 260 -1.88 -0.44 -2.52
C THR A 260 -2.36 1.00 -2.51
N PRO A 261 -3.21 1.42 -1.55
CA PRO A 261 -3.59 2.82 -1.42
C PRO A 261 -2.36 3.67 -1.05
N GLY A 262 -2.35 4.90 -1.53
CA GLY A 262 -1.40 5.91 -1.12
C GLY A 262 -1.60 6.34 0.34
N PRO A 263 -0.63 7.06 0.92
CA PRO A 263 -0.64 7.43 2.34
C PRO A 263 -1.90 8.19 2.79
N ASP A 264 -2.46 9.04 1.93
CA ASP A 264 -3.63 9.88 2.23
C ASP A 264 -4.95 9.35 1.64
N TYR A 265 -4.93 8.17 1.00
CA TYR A 265 -6.06 7.57 0.29
C TYR A 265 -6.69 8.49 -0.78
N THR A 266 -5.94 9.44 -1.36
CA THR A 266 -6.40 10.19 -2.55
C THR A 266 -5.87 9.62 -3.86
N ALA A 267 -4.92 8.70 -3.77
CA ALA A 267 -4.40 7.92 -4.88
C ALA A 267 -4.08 6.50 -4.42
N ALA A 268 -3.83 5.62 -5.37
CA ALA A 268 -3.42 4.25 -5.16
C ALA A 268 -2.59 3.76 -6.36
N GLN A 269 -1.88 2.67 -6.18
CA GLN A 269 -1.19 1.97 -7.26
C GLN A 269 -1.66 0.53 -7.34
N ALA A 270 -1.63 -0.07 -8.53
CA ALA A 270 -1.78 -1.50 -8.69
C ALA A 270 -0.61 -2.13 -9.41
N ASN A 271 -0.09 -3.22 -8.85
CA ASN A 271 0.79 -4.16 -9.55
C ASN A 271 -0.06 -5.30 -10.10
N VAL A 272 -0.06 -5.48 -11.42
CA VAL A 272 -0.87 -6.48 -12.11
C VAL A 272 0.05 -7.48 -12.80
N GLY A 273 0.12 -8.70 -12.28
CA GLY A 273 0.77 -9.80 -12.99
C GLY A 273 -0.18 -10.38 -14.02
N ILE A 274 0.25 -10.42 -15.28
CA ILE A 274 -0.55 -10.94 -16.40
C ILE A 274 0.15 -12.12 -17.07
N ILE A 275 -0.65 -13.04 -17.58
CA ILE A 275 -0.20 -14.16 -18.43
C ILE A 275 -1.03 -14.13 -19.72
N ARG A 276 -0.41 -14.39 -20.86
CA ARG A 276 -1.15 -14.39 -22.13
C ARG A 276 -2.17 -15.52 -22.12
N SER A 277 -3.45 -15.21 -22.34
CA SER A 277 -4.49 -16.24 -22.38
C SER A 277 -4.45 -16.88 -23.78
N GLY A 278 -4.22 -18.18 -23.83
CA GLY A 278 -4.03 -18.87 -25.10
C GLY A 278 -3.41 -20.25 -24.91
N LEU A 279 -4.18 -21.25 -25.30
CA LEU A 279 -3.86 -22.66 -25.10
C LEU A 279 -2.58 -23.08 -25.85
N LEU A 280 -2.48 -22.71 -27.14
CA LEU A 280 -1.25 -22.94 -27.93
C LEU A 280 -0.07 -22.10 -27.45
N HIS A 281 -0.31 -20.86 -27.01
CA HIS A 281 0.79 -19.94 -26.71
C HIS A 281 1.52 -20.33 -25.42
N THR A 282 0.80 -20.90 -24.45
CA THR A 282 1.38 -21.39 -23.19
C THR A 282 2.31 -22.58 -23.42
N TYR A 283 1.96 -23.45 -24.36
CA TYR A 283 2.73 -24.66 -24.66
C TYR A 283 3.92 -24.40 -25.59
N LEU A 284 3.75 -23.56 -26.63
CA LEU A 284 4.75 -23.41 -27.69
C LEU A 284 5.81 -22.33 -27.45
N ARG A 285 5.51 -21.28 -26.66
CA ARG A 285 6.39 -20.10 -26.56
C ARG A 285 6.84 -19.76 -25.14
N GLY A 286 6.68 -20.70 -24.21
CA GLY A 286 6.94 -20.49 -22.79
C GLY A 286 5.90 -19.57 -22.12
N ARG A 287 5.83 -19.62 -20.79
CA ARG A 287 4.92 -18.77 -20.01
C ARG A 287 5.41 -17.32 -20.07
N TYR A 288 4.95 -16.54 -21.05
CA TYR A 288 5.14 -15.10 -21.03
C TYR A 288 4.41 -14.53 -19.81
N CYS A 289 5.19 -14.10 -18.82
CA CYS A 289 4.71 -13.40 -17.64
C CYS A 289 5.00 -11.91 -17.85
N GLY A 290 3.95 -11.14 -18.09
CA GLY A 290 4.02 -9.69 -18.09
C GLY A 290 3.69 -9.13 -16.72
N ALA A 291 4.08 -7.89 -16.48
CA ALA A 291 3.63 -7.13 -15.33
C ALA A 291 3.23 -5.73 -15.80
N ALA A 292 2.07 -5.26 -15.38
CA ALA A 292 1.63 -3.89 -15.60
C ALA A 292 1.57 -3.13 -14.28
N TYR A 293 1.83 -1.84 -14.36
CA TYR A 293 1.74 -0.92 -13.25
C TYR A 293 0.64 0.09 -13.56
N VAL A 294 -0.29 0.27 -12.62
CA VAL A 294 -1.49 1.10 -12.81
C VAL A 294 -1.51 2.18 -11.74
N GLN A 295 -1.59 3.44 -12.14
CA GLN A 295 -1.87 4.56 -11.24
C GLN A 295 -3.38 4.77 -11.13
N ILE A 296 -3.84 5.04 -9.92
CA ILE A 296 -5.25 5.17 -9.57
C ILE A 296 -5.42 6.48 -8.80
N ASP A 297 -6.26 7.39 -9.28
CA ASP A 297 -6.46 8.73 -8.71
C ASP A 297 -7.92 8.99 -8.37
N HIS A 298 -8.16 9.58 -7.19
CA HIS A 298 -9.48 10.05 -6.81
C HIS A 298 -9.81 11.36 -7.54
N LEU A 299 -10.93 11.38 -8.27
CA LEU A 299 -11.40 12.54 -9.02
C LEU A 299 -12.47 13.36 -8.27
N GLY A 300 -12.94 12.86 -7.11
CA GLY A 300 -14.09 13.37 -6.35
C GLY A 300 -15.34 12.50 -6.52
N ASN A 301 -16.32 12.67 -5.64
CA ASN A 301 -17.63 12.00 -5.69
C ASN A 301 -17.55 10.46 -5.82
N ASP A 302 -16.65 9.84 -5.04
CA ASP A 302 -16.35 8.40 -5.09
C ASP A 302 -15.99 7.89 -6.50
N THR A 303 -15.51 8.78 -7.38
CA THR A 303 -15.07 8.43 -8.73
C THR A 303 -13.56 8.41 -8.81
N TRP A 304 -13.03 7.31 -9.35
CA TRP A 304 -11.61 7.05 -9.43
C TRP A 304 -11.21 6.79 -10.88
N TYR A 305 -10.05 7.30 -11.28
CA TYR A 305 -9.47 7.10 -12.60
C TYR A 305 -8.27 6.18 -12.48
N ALA A 306 -8.19 5.18 -13.35
CA ALA A 306 -7.09 4.23 -13.38
C ALA A 306 -6.48 4.20 -14.78
N SER A 307 -5.16 4.32 -14.88
CA SER A 307 -4.41 4.20 -16.14
C SER A 307 -3.13 3.39 -15.95
N THR A 308 -2.72 2.68 -17.00
CA THR A 308 -1.41 2.04 -17.06
C THR A 308 -0.32 3.08 -17.20
N CYS A 309 0.81 2.87 -16.53
CA CYS A 309 1.99 3.72 -16.65
C CYS A 309 3.28 2.93 -16.41
N VAL A 310 4.42 3.61 -16.59
CA VAL A 310 5.75 3.01 -16.43
C VAL A 310 6.04 2.81 -14.94
N HIS A 311 6.45 1.60 -14.56
CA HIS A 311 6.77 1.30 -13.16
C HIS A 311 7.97 2.16 -12.69
N PRO A 312 7.82 2.99 -11.64
CA PRO A 312 8.82 4.00 -11.28
C PRO A 312 10.17 3.41 -10.87
N ARG A 313 10.19 2.20 -10.29
CA ARG A 313 11.43 1.51 -9.87
C ARG A 313 11.92 0.45 -10.84
N SER A 314 11.16 0.13 -11.87
CA SER A 314 11.46 -1.00 -12.77
C SER A 314 10.90 -0.71 -14.17
N PRO A 315 11.38 0.36 -14.83
CA PRO A 315 10.85 0.79 -16.13
C PRO A 315 11.03 -0.27 -17.22
N SER A 316 11.98 -1.20 -17.03
CA SER A 316 12.22 -2.34 -17.92
C SER A 316 11.31 -3.54 -17.69
N ARG A 317 10.31 -3.46 -16.80
CA ARG A 317 9.34 -4.55 -16.66
C ARG A 317 8.64 -4.77 -18.01
N ASN A 318 8.49 -6.04 -18.36
CA ASN A 318 7.87 -6.52 -19.59
C ASN A 318 6.34 -6.25 -19.58
N THR A 319 5.93 -4.98 -19.56
CA THR A 319 4.56 -4.63 -19.96
C THR A 319 4.50 -4.86 -21.47
N PRO A 320 3.57 -5.69 -21.97
CA PRO A 320 3.36 -5.80 -23.41
C PRO A 320 3.13 -4.40 -24.00
N PRO A 321 3.76 -4.05 -25.13
CA PRO A 321 3.67 -2.70 -25.71
C PRO A 321 2.22 -2.28 -25.99
N ASP A 322 1.34 -3.25 -26.29
CA ASP A 322 -0.07 -3.02 -26.61
C ASP A 322 -0.99 -3.08 -25.38
N PHE A 323 -0.45 -3.37 -24.19
CA PHE A 323 -1.26 -3.48 -22.97
C PHE A 323 -1.52 -2.11 -22.35
N ASN A 324 -2.74 -1.59 -22.53
CA ASN A 324 -3.15 -0.31 -21.97
C ASN A 324 -4.50 -0.39 -21.25
N LEU A 325 -4.47 -0.33 -19.92
CA LEU A 325 -5.67 -0.14 -19.10
C LEU A 325 -5.95 1.34 -18.93
N GLU A 326 -7.17 1.79 -19.25
CA GLU A 326 -7.66 3.13 -18.92
C GLU A 326 -9.16 3.09 -18.63
N PHE A 327 -9.58 3.46 -17.41
CA PHE A 327 -11.00 3.43 -17.03
C PHE A 327 -11.35 4.29 -15.81
N LEU A 328 -12.66 4.52 -15.61
CA LEU A 328 -13.22 5.06 -14.37
C LEU A 328 -13.85 3.96 -13.53
N ALA A 329 -13.67 4.01 -12.22
CA ALA A 329 -14.35 3.20 -11.23
C ALA A 329 -15.21 4.08 -10.32
N ARG A 330 -16.49 3.73 -10.17
CA ARG A 330 -17.47 4.42 -9.32
C ARG A 330 -18.45 3.38 -8.76
N PRO A 331 -18.81 3.41 -7.47
CA PRO A 331 -19.64 2.37 -6.86
C PRO A 331 -21.12 2.48 -7.27
N THR A 332 -21.57 3.65 -7.71
CA THR A 332 -22.98 3.97 -8.02
C THR A 332 -23.26 4.00 -9.52
N GLU A 333 -24.40 4.57 -9.90
CA GLU A 333 -24.95 4.63 -11.26
C GLU A 333 -23.94 4.92 -12.37
N LYS A 334 -24.27 4.43 -13.57
CA LYS A 334 -23.51 4.68 -14.79
C LYS A 334 -23.41 6.19 -15.03
N LEU A 335 -22.17 6.69 -15.15
CA LEU A 335 -21.90 8.08 -15.50
C LEU A 335 -22.50 8.42 -16.89
N PRO A 336 -23.19 9.56 -17.06
CA PRO A 336 -23.53 10.10 -18.37
C PRO A 336 -22.28 10.22 -19.26
N ARG A 337 -22.43 10.02 -20.57
CA ARG A 337 -21.31 10.04 -21.53
C ARG A 337 -20.51 11.34 -21.48
N SER A 338 -21.18 12.49 -21.34
CA SER A 338 -20.58 13.81 -21.22
C SER A 338 -19.68 13.93 -19.99
N GLN A 339 -20.20 13.56 -18.82
CA GLN A 339 -19.45 13.57 -17.55
C GLN A 339 -18.26 12.62 -17.59
N ARG A 340 -18.43 11.42 -18.17
CA ARG A 340 -17.35 10.45 -18.35
C ARG A 340 -16.19 11.04 -19.16
N LYS A 341 -16.47 11.72 -20.27
CA LYS A 341 -15.42 12.34 -21.10
C LYS A 341 -14.65 13.40 -20.31
N SER A 342 -15.35 14.25 -19.56
CA SER A 342 -14.73 15.28 -18.71
C SER A 342 -13.86 14.67 -17.61
N LEU A 343 -14.33 13.62 -16.93
CA LEU A 343 -13.60 12.96 -15.85
C LEU A 343 -12.37 12.20 -16.37
N MET A 344 -12.46 11.54 -17.52
CA MET A 344 -11.30 10.92 -18.17
C MET A 344 -10.24 11.97 -18.51
N LYS A 345 -10.66 13.12 -19.07
CA LYS A 345 -9.74 14.24 -19.34
C LYS A 345 -9.05 14.72 -18.05
N LYS A 346 -9.82 14.97 -16.99
CA LYS A 346 -9.29 15.35 -15.67
C LYS A 346 -8.29 14.31 -15.12
N GLY A 347 -8.61 13.02 -15.25
CA GLY A 347 -7.72 11.94 -14.83
C GLY A 347 -6.38 11.93 -15.59
N ARG A 348 -6.44 12.12 -16.92
CA ARG A 348 -5.23 12.27 -17.75
C ARG A 348 -4.42 13.50 -17.41
N GLU A 349 -5.06 14.61 -17.05
CA GLU A 349 -4.36 15.82 -16.61
C GLU A 349 -3.63 15.60 -15.28
N ILE A 350 -4.24 14.89 -14.34
CA ILE A 350 -3.63 14.55 -13.04
C ILE A 350 -2.46 13.58 -13.19
N GLN A 351 -2.59 12.54 -14.03
CA GLN A 351 -1.56 11.52 -14.24
C GLN A 351 -0.56 11.88 -15.35
N GLY A 352 -0.83 12.93 -16.11
CA GLY A 352 0.02 13.39 -17.20
C GLY A 352 1.41 13.78 -16.70
N PRO A 353 2.39 13.92 -17.60
CA PRO A 353 3.68 14.50 -17.22
C PRO A 353 3.40 15.83 -16.52
N ALA A 354 3.85 15.97 -15.27
CA ALA A 354 3.55 17.10 -14.40
C ALA A 354 3.50 18.40 -15.21
N ALA A 355 2.29 18.87 -15.46
CA ALA A 355 2.04 19.94 -16.38
C ALA A 355 2.58 21.22 -15.74
N THR A 356 3.38 21.96 -16.52
CA THR A 356 4.12 23.17 -16.16
C THR A 356 5.46 22.92 -15.46
N ALA A 357 6.54 23.33 -16.11
CA ALA A 357 7.82 23.51 -15.43
C ALA A 357 7.60 24.47 -14.26
N SER A 358 7.99 24.07 -13.04
CA SER A 358 7.92 24.96 -11.89
C SER A 358 8.70 26.23 -12.19
N LYS A 359 8.10 27.39 -11.90
CA LYS A 359 8.80 28.69 -11.96
C LYS A 359 9.88 28.82 -10.89
N TYR A 360 9.90 27.92 -9.90
CA TYR A 360 10.88 27.90 -8.80
C TYR A 360 12.08 27.01 -9.11
N VAL A 361 12.62 27.12 -10.34
CA VAL A 361 13.71 26.29 -10.85
C VAL A 361 14.95 27.12 -11.14
N VAL A 362 16.12 26.61 -10.78
CA VAL A 362 17.43 27.15 -11.16
C VAL A 362 18.18 26.13 -12.00
N ALA A 363 18.73 26.57 -13.13
CA ALA A 363 19.61 25.77 -13.96
C ALA A 363 21.07 25.99 -13.52
N LEU A 364 21.81 24.90 -13.38
CA LEU A 364 23.23 24.83 -13.06
C LEU A 364 24.02 24.38 -14.30
N SER A 365 25.36 24.38 -14.19
CA SER A 365 26.21 23.82 -15.25
C SER A 365 25.93 22.32 -15.47
N GLY A 366 26.21 21.84 -16.69
CA GLY A 366 26.00 20.43 -17.05
C GLY A 366 24.54 20.01 -17.22
N GLY A 367 23.61 20.97 -17.37
CA GLY A 367 22.18 20.68 -17.58
C GLY A 367 21.47 20.17 -16.32
N VAL A 368 22.06 20.36 -15.15
CA VAL A 368 21.43 20.06 -13.86
C VAL A 368 20.47 21.19 -13.50
N THR A 369 19.31 20.86 -12.95
CA THR A 369 18.33 21.83 -12.47
C THR A 369 17.96 21.51 -11.02
N VAL A 370 17.83 22.54 -10.20
CA VAL A 370 17.28 22.41 -8.85
C VAL A 370 15.95 23.14 -8.78
N GLU A 371 14.92 22.42 -8.35
CA GLU A 371 13.53 22.85 -8.35
C GLU A 371 12.99 22.83 -6.92
N PHE A 372 12.55 23.98 -6.41
CA PHE A 372 11.78 24.03 -5.18
C PHE A 372 10.34 23.61 -5.49
N LEU A 373 9.86 22.56 -4.82
CA LEU A 373 8.56 21.96 -5.14
C LEU A 373 7.42 22.55 -4.32
N GLY A 374 7.71 22.97 -3.09
CA GLY A 374 6.74 23.56 -2.19
C GLY A 374 7.01 23.22 -0.73
N LEU A 375 6.16 23.73 0.13
CA LEU A 375 6.13 23.38 1.53
C LEU A 375 4.69 23.27 2.07
N CYS A 376 4.55 22.66 3.24
CA CYS A 376 3.31 22.65 4.00
C CYS A 376 3.59 22.57 5.50
N GLU A 377 2.57 22.84 6.32
CA GLU A 377 2.62 22.57 7.76
C GLU A 377 2.62 21.05 7.99
N HIS A 378 3.31 20.60 9.03
CA HIS A 378 3.35 19.21 9.46
C HIS A 378 2.40 18.97 10.64
N PRO A 379 1.68 17.82 10.70
CA PRO A 379 1.69 16.73 9.72
C PRO A 379 1.02 17.13 8.40
N ASP A 380 1.55 16.64 7.27
CA ASP A 380 1.10 17.06 5.94
C ASP A 380 -0.15 16.33 5.44
N VAL A 381 -0.58 15.27 6.14
CA VAL A 381 -1.75 14.48 5.80
C VAL A 381 -3.00 15.35 5.86
N GLY A 382 -3.51 15.72 4.68
CA GLY A 382 -4.65 16.62 4.56
C GLY A 382 -4.31 18.12 4.68
N GLY A 383 -3.04 18.47 4.79
CA GLY A 383 -2.57 19.85 4.71
C GLY A 383 -2.68 20.44 3.31
N LYS A 384 -2.61 21.77 3.20
CA LYS A 384 -2.51 22.48 1.93
C LYS A 384 -1.04 22.76 1.65
N TRP A 385 -0.58 22.45 0.44
CA TRP A 385 0.76 22.78 -0.01
C TRP A 385 0.77 24.15 -0.69
N TRP A 386 1.87 24.88 -0.55
CA TRP A 386 2.09 26.13 -1.27
C TRP A 386 3.53 26.24 -1.81
N GLY A 387 3.70 27.03 -2.85
CA GLY A 387 5.00 27.39 -3.42
C GLY A 387 5.78 28.30 -2.46
N PRO A 388 7.07 28.52 -2.69
CA PRO A 388 7.87 29.36 -1.80
C PRO A 388 7.46 30.84 -1.78
N ASP A 389 6.62 31.29 -2.72
CA ASP A 389 5.98 32.60 -2.75
C ASP A 389 4.65 32.66 -1.96
N GLY A 390 4.27 31.59 -1.26
CA GLY A 390 2.99 31.50 -0.55
C GLY A 390 1.82 31.02 -1.41
N ALA A 391 1.96 30.91 -2.73
CA ALA A 391 0.85 30.56 -3.61
C ALA A 391 0.43 29.10 -3.46
N ALA A 392 -0.87 28.86 -3.32
CA ALA A 392 -1.42 27.52 -3.22
C ALA A 392 -1.02 26.61 -4.39
N LEU A 393 -0.56 25.39 -4.10
CA LEU A 393 -0.34 24.36 -5.11
C LEU A 393 -1.61 23.54 -5.30
N GLU A 394 -1.85 23.09 -6.53
CA GLU A 394 -3.00 22.21 -6.84
C GLU A 394 -2.86 20.82 -6.21
N CYS A 395 -1.63 20.31 -6.12
CA CYS A 395 -1.31 19.01 -5.56
C CYS A 395 -0.14 19.08 -4.57
N ALA A 396 -0.16 18.16 -3.61
CA ALA A 396 0.97 17.96 -2.70
C ALA A 396 2.22 17.53 -3.47
N ALA A 397 3.39 18.07 -3.09
CA ALA A 397 4.66 17.66 -3.68
C ALA A 397 5.01 16.21 -3.31
N TYR A 398 4.67 15.82 -2.07
CA TYR A 398 4.80 14.46 -1.54
C TYR A 398 3.95 14.27 -0.28
N LEU A 399 4.00 13.08 0.33
CA LEU A 399 3.34 12.80 1.60
C LEU A 399 4.34 12.22 2.63
N ALA A 400 4.36 12.80 3.83
CA ALA A 400 5.10 12.37 5.00
C ALA A 400 4.11 11.91 6.09
N PRO A 401 3.68 10.63 6.08
CA PRO A 401 2.61 10.18 6.98
C PRO A 401 3.02 10.07 8.45
N GLU A 402 4.31 10.18 8.76
CA GLU A 402 4.82 10.04 10.13
C GLU A 402 4.57 11.34 10.89
N VAL A 403 3.87 11.27 12.02
CA VAL A 403 3.70 12.39 12.95
C VAL A 403 4.93 12.44 13.86
N HIS A 404 5.51 13.63 14.04
CA HIS A 404 6.56 13.84 15.02
C HIS A 404 5.94 14.39 16.32
N ASP A 405 5.91 13.58 17.37
CA ASP A 405 5.21 13.89 18.64
C ASP A 405 5.97 14.87 19.55
N LEU A 406 7.22 15.20 19.21
CA LEU A 406 8.08 16.09 19.99
C LEU A 406 8.20 17.45 19.31
N VAL A 407 7.22 18.32 19.57
CA VAL A 407 7.22 19.71 19.12
C VAL A 407 7.10 20.61 20.34
N ASP A 408 8.09 21.49 20.54
CA ASP A 408 8.01 22.52 21.58
C ASP A 408 6.79 23.41 21.33
N GLU A 409 6.12 23.85 22.41
CA GLU A 409 4.90 24.67 22.32
C GLU A 409 5.06 25.95 21.49
N ASP A 410 6.27 26.50 21.41
CA ASP A 410 6.58 27.73 20.65
C ASP A 410 7.00 27.48 19.20
N THR A 411 7.02 26.23 18.78
CA THR A 411 7.48 25.84 17.44
C THR A 411 6.36 25.34 16.56
N LYS A 412 6.62 25.40 15.26
CA LYS A 412 5.75 24.89 14.21
C LYS A 412 6.60 24.12 13.21
N LEU A 413 6.17 22.92 12.89
CA LEU A 413 6.85 22.05 11.95
C LEU A 413 6.37 22.32 10.52
N TYR A 414 7.31 22.34 9.58
CA TYR A 414 7.03 22.44 8.15
C TYR A 414 7.78 21.36 7.39
N ASN A 415 7.10 20.75 6.42
CA ASN A 415 7.71 19.87 5.43
C ASN A 415 8.10 20.70 4.21
N ILE A 416 9.37 20.64 3.81
CA ILE A 416 9.91 21.41 2.67
C ILE A 416 10.45 20.42 1.64
N ALA A 417 10.05 20.58 0.37
CA ALA A 417 10.41 19.66 -0.72
C ALA A 417 11.15 20.36 -1.87
N TRP A 418 12.16 19.68 -2.41
CA TRP A 418 12.88 20.11 -3.61
C TRP A 418 13.37 18.91 -4.43
N ARG A 419 13.78 19.18 -5.67
CA ARG A 419 14.20 18.16 -6.63
C ARG A 419 15.45 18.58 -7.39
N ILE A 420 16.30 17.63 -7.72
CA ILE A 420 17.51 17.83 -8.51
C ILE A 420 17.47 16.92 -9.72
N ARG A 421 17.22 17.48 -10.89
CA ARG A 421 17.24 16.73 -12.16
C ARG A 421 18.52 17.03 -12.92
N GLY A 422 18.96 16.09 -13.75
CA GLY A 422 20.09 16.26 -14.63
C GLY A 422 20.19 15.13 -15.65
N PRO A 423 21.07 15.25 -16.65
CA PRO A 423 21.35 14.17 -17.58
C PRO A 423 21.79 12.91 -16.83
N LYS A 424 21.45 11.72 -17.36
CA LYS A 424 21.85 10.43 -16.74
C LYS A 424 23.37 10.29 -16.57
N SER A 425 24.16 10.98 -17.39
CA SER A 425 25.61 11.03 -17.34
C SER A 425 26.17 11.90 -16.20
N VAL A 426 25.37 12.82 -15.66
CA VAL A 426 25.79 13.75 -14.61
C VAL A 426 25.17 13.34 -13.29
N ARG A 427 26.00 12.82 -12.38
CA ARG A 427 25.56 12.62 -10.98
C ARG A 427 25.65 13.96 -10.25
N ALA A 428 24.52 14.43 -9.75
CA ALA A 428 24.43 15.55 -8.82
C ALA A 428 24.01 15.02 -7.44
N SER A 429 24.60 15.57 -6.40
CA SER A 429 24.27 15.27 -5.01
C SER A 429 24.28 16.53 -4.17
N VAL A 430 23.33 16.63 -3.25
CA VAL A 430 23.39 17.66 -2.20
C VAL A 430 24.42 17.24 -1.18
N THR A 431 25.36 18.12 -0.88
CA THR A 431 26.39 17.88 0.13
C THR A 431 26.14 18.66 1.41
N ASP A 432 25.44 19.79 1.32
CA ASP A 432 25.09 20.62 2.46
C ASP A 432 23.75 21.31 2.24
N ILE A 433 22.95 21.43 3.30
CA ILE A 433 21.62 22.06 3.33
C ILE A 433 21.51 22.85 4.62
N HIS A 434 21.24 24.15 4.46
CA HIS A 434 20.96 25.04 5.56
C HIS A 434 19.60 25.70 5.37
N LEU A 435 18.76 25.63 6.41
CA LEU A 435 17.46 26.32 6.47
C LEU A 435 17.54 27.36 7.57
N GLU A 436 17.47 28.63 7.16
CA GLU A 436 17.69 29.75 8.07
C GLU A 436 16.63 29.79 9.16
N GLY A 437 17.07 29.74 10.42
CA GLY A 437 16.21 29.75 11.60
C GLY A 437 15.48 28.45 11.91
N ALA A 438 15.82 27.35 11.23
CA ALA A 438 15.34 26.03 11.63
C ALA A 438 16.00 25.62 12.96
N ARG A 439 15.20 25.19 13.94
CA ARG A 439 15.68 24.73 15.27
C ARG A 439 16.05 23.25 15.29
N SER A 440 15.41 22.43 14.46
CA SER A 440 15.63 20.99 14.41
C SER A 440 15.37 20.42 13.01
N SER A 441 15.81 19.19 12.78
CA SER A 441 15.57 18.41 11.55
C SER A 441 14.95 17.07 11.88
N TYR A 442 13.98 16.66 11.08
CA TYR A 442 13.47 15.31 11.11
C TYR A 442 13.51 14.73 9.69
N SER A 443 14.01 13.49 9.59
CA SER A 443 14.08 12.74 8.34
C SER A 443 13.10 11.57 8.39
N GLY A 444 12.16 11.54 7.45
CA GLY A 444 11.21 10.45 7.28
C GLY A 444 11.39 9.72 5.95
N THR A 445 10.68 8.60 5.78
CA THR A 445 10.58 7.99 4.45
C THR A 445 9.68 8.85 3.57
N ILE A 446 10.24 9.33 2.46
CA ILE A 446 9.52 10.18 1.52
C ILE A 446 8.78 9.32 0.49
N LEU A 447 7.45 9.41 0.50
CA LEU A 447 6.58 8.68 -0.42
C LEU A 447 5.88 9.67 -1.37
N ASP A 448 5.72 9.29 -2.64
CA ASP A 448 4.78 9.97 -3.52
C ASP A 448 3.33 9.68 -3.08
N ARG A 449 2.37 10.36 -3.72
CA ARG A 449 0.94 10.15 -3.42
C ARG A 449 0.45 8.72 -3.66
N TYR A 450 1.17 7.89 -4.42
CA TYR A 450 0.83 6.50 -4.69
C TYR A 450 1.51 5.52 -3.70
N GLY A 451 2.31 6.03 -2.74
CA GLY A 451 3.07 5.22 -1.80
C GLY A 451 4.40 4.70 -2.35
N ASN A 452 4.86 5.18 -3.50
CA ASN A 452 6.20 4.88 -3.97
C ASN A 452 7.21 5.71 -3.19
N LYS A 453 8.18 5.03 -2.56
CA LYS A 453 9.44 5.66 -2.17
C LYS A 453 10.03 6.42 -3.36
N MET A 454 10.18 7.73 -3.19
CA MET A 454 10.74 8.59 -4.21
C MET A 454 12.27 8.42 -4.30
N THR A 455 12.79 8.71 -5.49
CA THR A 455 14.15 8.43 -5.92
C THR A 455 15.17 9.45 -5.42
N ARG A 456 16.45 9.21 -5.73
CA ARG A 456 17.61 10.00 -5.27
C ARG A 456 17.61 11.47 -5.68
N ASP A 457 16.79 11.86 -6.65
CA ASP A 457 16.63 13.24 -7.11
C ASP A 457 15.62 14.04 -6.31
N PHE A 458 14.74 13.39 -5.54
CA PHE A 458 13.79 14.07 -4.67
C PHE A 458 14.36 14.20 -3.26
N ARG A 459 14.17 15.36 -2.63
CA ARG A 459 14.53 15.62 -1.25
C ARG A 459 13.38 16.31 -0.55
N ALA A 460 13.20 15.95 0.70
CA ALA A 460 12.36 16.70 1.60
C ALA A 460 12.79 16.50 3.04
N GLU A 461 12.52 17.50 3.85
CA GLU A 461 12.89 17.56 5.25
C GLU A 461 11.77 18.23 6.04
N THR A 462 11.56 17.73 7.26
CA THR A 462 10.69 18.40 8.24
C THR A 462 11.57 19.28 9.12
N ARG A 463 11.24 20.56 9.25
CA ARG A 463 11.98 21.51 10.09
C ARG A 463 11.06 22.23 11.07
N ALA A 464 11.54 22.45 12.29
CA ALA A 464 10.88 23.27 13.29
C ALA A 464 11.29 24.73 13.15
N PHE A 465 10.32 25.64 13.13
CA PHE A 465 10.53 27.09 13.17
C PHE A 465 9.73 27.70 14.32
N GLU A 466 10.15 28.87 14.78
CA GLU A 466 9.35 29.68 15.72
C GLU A 466 8.00 30.06 15.10
N LYS A 467 6.92 30.00 15.88
CA LYS A 467 5.57 30.37 15.41
C LYS A 467 5.47 31.80 14.87
N SER A 468 6.31 32.71 15.37
CA SER A 468 6.37 34.12 14.93
C SER A 468 7.02 34.30 13.55
N ARG A 469 7.79 33.31 13.08
CA ARG A 469 8.58 33.41 11.84
C ARG A 469 7.66 33.31 10.62
N LYS A 470 7.75 34.31 9.75
CA LYS A 470 6.90 34.41 8.54
C LYS A 470 7.59 33.93 7.25
N ALA A 471 8.93 33.95 7.22
CA ALA A 471 9.70 33.54 6.07
C ALA A 471 11.04 32.90 6.48
N THR A 472 11.65 32.13 5.59
CA THR A 472 12.97 31.49 5.76
C THR A 472 13.78 31.58 4.48
N ALA A 473 15.02 31.08 4.50
CA ALA A 473 15.85 30.88 3.32
C ALA A 473 16.38 29.44 3.32
N LEU A 474 16.37 28.80 2.15
CA LEU A 474 17.00 27.50 1.92
C LEU A 474 18.27 27.72 1.13
N GLU A 475 19.38 27.31 1.71
CA GLU A 475 20.67 27.29 1.05
C GLU A 475 21.12 25.85 0.84
N ALA A 476 21.55 25.52 -0.37
CA ALA A 476 21.99 24.18 -0.69
C ALA A 476 23.28 24.21 -1.51
N THR A 477 24.22 23.33 -1.16
CA THR A 477 25.43 23.09 -1.94
C THR A 477 25.26 21.82 -2.76
N ILE A 478 25.33 21.96 -4.09
CA ILE A 478 25.16 20.89 -5.06
C ILE A 478 26.52 20.54 -5.65
N LYS A 479 27.00 19.34 -5.33
CA LYS A 479 28.23 18.79 -5.90
C LYS A 479 27.91 17.97 -7.15
N LEU A 480 28.60 18.29 -8.23
CA LEU A 480 28.56 17.56 -9.50
C LEU A 480 29.72 16.55 -9.56
N ALA A 481 29.54 15.47 -10.33
CA ALA A 481 30.54 14.40 -10.45
C ALA A 481 31.95 14.87 -10.87
N ALA A 482 32.05 15.98 -11.59
CA ALA A 482 33.32 16.58 -12.01
C ALA A 482 34.03 17.38 -10.89
N GLY A 483 33.55 17.32 -9.65
CA GLY A 483 34.10 18.06 -8.51
C GLY A 483 33.61 19.51 -8.38
N GLN A 484 33.00 20.07 -9.44
CA GLN A 484 32.36 21.39 -9.39
C GLN A 484 31.23 21.39 -8.35
N SER A 485 31.21 22.43 -7.51
CA SER A 485 30.14 22.66 -6.53
C SER A 485 29.45 23.98 -6.86
N HIS A 486 28.14 24.00 -6.74
CA HIS A 486 27.31 25.19 -6.90
C HIS A 486 26.56 25.45 -5.61
N ARG A 487 26.56 26.70 -5.15
CA ARG A 487 25.78 27.11 -3.98
C ARG A 487 24.56 27.85 -4.47
N ILE A 488 23.38 27.35 -4.10
CA ILE A 488 22.10 27.97 -4.45
C ILE A 488 21.43 28.48 -3.17
N LYS A 489 20.78 29.63 -3.27
CA LYS A 489 19.99 30.20 -2.17
C LYS A 489 18.60 30.57 -2.67
N PHE A 490 17.60 29.94 -2.08
CA PHE A 490 16.19 30.31 -2.20
C PHE A 490 15.86 31.23 -1.01
N GLU A 491 15.68 32.52 -1.27
CA GLU A 491 15.44 33.54 -0.24
C GLU A 491 13.96 33.88 -0.14
N ASN A 492 13.55 34.31 1.05
CA ASN A 492 12.18 34.72 1.35
C ASN A 492 11.18 33.62 0.96
N ILE A 493 11.42 32.40 1.44
CA ILE A 493 10.45 31.32 1.35
C ILE A 493 9.36 31.58 2.37
N SER A 494 8.11 31.73 1.91
CA SER A 494 6.97 31.98 2.78
C SER A 494 6.63 30.78 3.66
N LEU A 495 6.54 30.99 4.97
CA LEU A 495 6.01 30.02 5.93
C LEU A 495 4.50 30.20 6.16
N ILE A 496 3.87 31.20 5.53
CA ILE A 496 2.45 31.51 5.70
C ILE A 496 1.75 31.41 4.34
N PRO A 497 0.72 30.54 4.21
CA PRO A 497 0.01 30.39 2.95
C PRO A 497 -0.64 31.72 2.52
N ASN A 498 -0.56 32.00 1.22
CA ASN A 498 -1.04 33.21 0.55
C ASN A 498 -0.34 34.52 0.97
N GLN A 499 0.85 34.45 1.55
CA GLN A 499 1.69 35.62 1.82
C GLN A 499 2.98 35.53 0.98
N ASP A 500 3.24 36.52 0.12
CA ASP A 500 4.48 36.61 -0.66
C ASP A 500 5.48 37.57 0.01
N PRO A 501 6.55 37.05 0.63
CA PRO A 501 7.60 37.87 1.23
C PRO A 501 8.64 38.37 0.21
N GLY A 502 8.40 38.22 -1.10
CA GLY A 502 9.32 38.61 -2.16
C GLY A 502 10.36 37.53 -2.44
N PHE A 503 9.88 36.33 -2.79
CA PHE A 503 10.71 35.16 -3.08
C PHE A 503 11.78 35.44 -4.16
N LYS A 504 13.02 34.98 -3.92
CA LYS A 504 14.15 35.13 -4.86
C LYS A 504 14.99 33.86 -4.93
N ILE A 505 15.66 33.66 -6.06
CA ILE A 505 16.65 32.60 -6.24
C ILE A 505 17.99 33.24 -6.60
N GLN A 506 19.04 32.91 -5.86
CA GLN A 506 20.40 33.36 -6.11
C GLN A 506 21.31 32.16 -6.38
N LEU A 507 22.14 32.26 -7.42
CA LEU A 507 23.25 31.35 -7.67
C LEU A 507 24.53 32.02 -7.22
N GLN A 508 25.22 31.40 -6.25
CA GLN A 508 26.51 31.84 -5.74
C GLN A 508 27.59 30.98 -6.38
N ASN A 509 28.47 31.61 -7.14
CA ASN A 509 29.62 30.98 -7.80
C ASN A 509 30.79 30.81 -6.85
#